data_AF-A0AAU3UKV9-F1
#
_entry.id   AF-A0AAU3UKV9-F1
#
_cell.length_a   1.000
_cell.length_b   1.000
_cell.length_c   1.000
_cell.angle_alpha   90.00
_cell.angle_beta   90.00
_cell.angle_gamma   90.00
#
_symmetry.space_group_name_H-M   'P 1'
#
loop_
_entity.id
_entity.type
_entity.pdbx_description
1 polymer ?
#
loop_
_entity_poly.entity_id
_entity_poly.type
_entity_poly.pdbx_seq_one_letter_code
_entity_poly.pdbx_strand_id
1 'polypeptide(L)'
;MATATIQVAEVGGFVGRARCFEIDPPYETHSYVTICVTPALGGVVRPKADIFPATETGACAERSLMARAGSFVLHEEADTEQKLDDSYAWALMLLGGYAIQPQDA
;
A
#
# COMPACT_ATOMS: atom_id res chain seq x y z
N MET A 1 -3.42 18.04 7.50
CA MET A 1 -3.12 17.43 6.19
C MET A 1 -3.10 15.93 6.42
N ALA A 2 -3.63 15.12 5.49
CA ALA A 2 -3.62 13.67 5.67
C ALA A 2 -2.18 13.13 5.49
N THR A 3 -1.73 12.29 6.40
CA THR A 3 -0.33 11.82 6.49
C THR A 3 -0.26 10.31 6.61
N ALA A 4 0.80 9.73 6.05
CA ALA A 4 1.11 8.31 6.17
C ALA A 4 2.55 8.14 6.65
N THR A 5 2.77 7.28 7.65
CA THR A 5 4.09 6.97 8.19
C THR A 5 4.38 5.50 7.98
N ILE A 6 5.60 5.16 7.55
CA ILE A 6 5.99 3.76 7.35
C ILE A 6 6.04 3.08 8.72
N GLN A 7 5.14 2.10 8.92
CA GLN A 7 5.06 1.30 10.13
C GLN A 7 5.88 0.01 9.99
N VAL A 8 5.73 -0.68 8.86
CA VAL A 8 6.51 -1.89 8.53
C VAL A 8 6.98 -1.78 7.09
N ALA A 9 8.29 -1.68 6.88
CA ALA A 9 8.91 -1.48 5.56
C ALA A 9 8.69 -2.65 4.60
N GLU A 10 8.66 -3.88 5.13
CA GLU A 10 8.48 -5.11 4.37
C GLU A 10 7.51 -6.06 5.10
N VAL A 11 6.31 -6.22 4.55
CA VAL A 11 5.26 -7.09 5.09
C VAL A 11 5.25 -8.40 4.30
N GLY A 12 5.46 -9.53 4.99
CA GLY A 12 5.40 -10.86 4.39
C GLY A 12 3.97 -11.34 4.11
N GLY A 13 3.85 -12.42 3.33
CA GLY A 13 2.56 -13.11 3.08
C GLY A 13 1.74 -12.57 1.91
N PHE A 14 2.21 -11.52 1.24
CA PHE A 14 1.62 -11.01 0.00
C PHE A 14 2.34 -11.57 -1.23
N VAL A 15 1.63 -11.59 -2.36
CA VAL A 15 2.17 -12.06 -3.65
C VAL A 15 3.21 -11.09 -4.24
N GLY A 16 3.14 -9.81 -3.85
CA GLY A 16 4.05 -8.75 -4.26
C GLY A 16 4.76 -8.10 -3.07
N ARG A 17 5.52 -7.05 -3.35
CA ARG A 17 6.20 -6.28 -2.30
C ARG A 17 5.19 -5.43 -1.54
N ALA A 18 5.12 -5.63 -0.23
CA ALA A 18 4.13 -4.95 0.60
C ALA A 18 4.77 -4.11 1.70
N ARG A 19 4.17 -2.95 1.96
CA ARG A 19 4.55 -2.03 3.03
C ARG A 19 3.32 -1.63 3.84
N CYS A 20 3.45 -1.59 5.16
CA CYS A 20 2.40 -1.12 6.05
C CYS A 20 2.65 0.33 6.43
N PHE A 21 1.59 1.13 6.37
CA PHE A 21 1.58 2.53 6.77
C PHE A 21 0.59 2.75 7.90
N GLU A 22 0.98 3.51 8.91
CA GLU A 22 0.03 4.20 9.78
C GLU A 22 -0.49 5.45 9.05
N ILE A 23 -1.79 5.72 9.15
CA ILE A 23 -2.44 6.84 8.46
C ILE A 23 -3.22 7.72 9.43
N ASP A 24 -3.14 9.03 9.23
CA ASP A 24 -3.87 10.05 9.98
C ASP A 24 -4.47 11.09 9.02
N PRO A 25 -5.80 11.33 9.00
CA PRO A 25 -6.82 10.66 9.81
C PRO A 25 -6.98 9.17 9.45
N PRO A 26 -7.58 8.34 10.32
CA PRO A 26 -7.93 6.96 9.97
C PRO A 26 -8.83 6.90 8.74
N TYR A 27 -8.59 5.92 7.87
CA TYR A 27 -9.49 5.63 6.74
C TYR A 27 -10.62 4.73 7.24
N GLU A 28 -11.85 5.25 7.17
CA GLU A 28 -13.04 4.63 7.76
C GLU A 28 -12.87 4.43 9.29
N THR A 29 -12.39 3.27 9.70
CA THR A 29 -12.12 2.91 11.11
C THR A 29 -10.71 2.32 11.31
N HIS A 30 -9.87 2.34 10.27
CA HIS A 30 -8.57 1.69 10.25
C HIS A 30 -7.46 2.73 10.25
N SER A 31 -6.59 2.65 11.26
CA SER A 31 -5.39 3.50 11.39
C SER A 31 -4.20 2.97 10.61
N TYR A 32 -4.28 1.74 10.09
CA TYR A 32 -3.20 1.13 9.31
C TYR A 32 -3.72 0.59 7.99
N VAL A 33 -2.90 0.75 6.95
CA VAL A 33 -3.13 0.17 5.63
C VAL A 33 -1.86 -0.51 5.14
N THR A 34 -2.02 -1.69 4.56
CA THR A 34 -0.95 -2.37 3.84
C THR A 34 -1.17 -2.20 2.35
N ILE A 35 -0.14 -1.73 1.66
CA ILE A 35 -0.14 -1.57 0.21
C ILE A 35 0.75 -2.65 -0.37
N CYS A 36 0.19 -3.47 -1.25
CA CYS A 36 0.91 -4.54 -1.95
C CYS A 36 1.05 -4.18 -3.42
N VAL A 37 2.29 -4.06 -3.89
CA VAL A 37 2.61 -3.89 -5.32
C VAL A 37 2.94 -5.25 -5.91
N THR A 38 1.97 -5.78 -6.65
CA THR A 38 2.04 -7.08 -7.32
C THR A 38 2.61 -6.90 -8.72
N PRO A 39 3.68 -7.60 -9.11
CA PRO A 39 4.18 -7.57 -10.48
C PRO A 39 3.23 -8.30 -11.44
N ALA A 40 3.42 -8.20 -12.75
CA ALA A 40 2.71 -9.08 -13.67
C ALA A 40 3.03 -10.56 -13.39
N LEU A 41 2.01 -11.41 -13.52
CA LEU A 41 2.16 -12.86 -13.38
C LEU A 41 1.60 -13.56 -14.62
N GLY A 42 2.50 -14.17 -15.39
CA GLY A 42 2.18 -15.08 -16.49
C GLY A 42 1.30 -14.48 -17.60
N GLY A 43 1.27 -13.16 -17.74
CA GLY A 43 0.38 -12.45 -18.68
C GLY A 43 -1.10 -12.46 -18.31
N VAL A 44 -1.47 -13.09 -17.18
CA VAL A 44 -2.85 -13.17 -16.67
C VAL A 44 -3.13 -12.02 -15.70
N VAL A 45 -2.14 -11.70 -14.87
CA VAL A 45 -2.23 -10.60 -13.91
C VAL A 45 -1.43 -9.43 -14.45
N ARG A 46 -2.06 -8.26 -14.55
CA ARG A 46 -1.38 -6.98 -14.81
C ARG A 46 -0.73 -6.48 -13.51
N PRO A 47 0.40 -5.76 -13.58
CA PRO A 47 0.99 -5.20 -12.39
C PRO A 47 0.00 -4.24 -11.73
N LYS A 48 -0.08 -4.26 -10.41
CA LYS A 48 -1.08 -3.48 -9.66
C LYS A 48 -0.62 -3.15 -8.25
N ALA A 49 -1.13 -2.05 -7.71
CA ALA A 49 -1.01 -1.67 -6.32
C ALA A 49 -2.38 -1.85 -5.66
N ASP A 50 -2.48 -2.75 -4.68
CA ASP A 50 -3.70 -2.98 -3.91
C ASP A 50 -3.51 -2.48 -2.47
N ILE A 51 -4.53 -1.79 -1.96
CA ILE A 51 -4.58 -1.30 -0.57
C ILE A 51 -5.51 -2.18 0.25
N PHE A 52 -5.06 -2.61 1.42
CA PHE A 52 -5.84 -3.41 2.36
C PHE A 52 -5.84 -2.78 3.74
N PRO A 53 -6.99 -2.75 4.45
CA PRO A 53 -7.01 -2.43 5.87
C PRO A 53 -6.14 -3.40 6.65
N ALA A 54 -5.30 -2.87 7.51
CA ALA A 54 -4.29 -3.63 8.22
C ALA A 54 -4.30 -3.33 9.72
N THR A 55 -3.66 -4.22 10.46
CA THR A 55 -3.24 -3.99 11.85
C THR A 55 -1.87 -3.30 11.86
N GLU A 56 -1.39 -2.90 13.03
CA GLU A 56 -0.04 -2.32 13.21
C GLU A 56 1.10 -3.21 12.68
N THR A 57 0.86 -4.52 12.52
CA THR A 57 1.84 -5.50 12.03
C THR A 57 1.84 -5.64 10.49
N GLY A 58 0.90 -5.00 9.79
CA GLY A 58 0.67 -5.19 8.37
C GLY A 58 -0.22 -6.40 8.01
N ALA A 59 -0.63 -7.21 9.00
CA ALA A 59 -1.61 -8.27 8.76
C ALA A 59 -2.98 -7.67 8.43
N CYS A 60 -3.77 -8.37 7.59
CA CYS A 60 -5.13 -7.97 7.26
C CYS A 60 -5.98 -7.78 8.53
N ALA A 61 -6.60 -6.60 8.68
CA ALA A 61 -7.47 -6.31 9.82
C ALA A 61 -8.87 -6.91 9.68
N GLU A 62 -9.21 -7.41 8.50
CA GLU A 62 -10.54 -7.92 8.17
C GLU A 62 -10.53 -9.44 7.98
N ARG A 63 -11.72 -10.00 7.72
CA ARG A 63 -11.89 -11.44 7.49
C ARG A 63 -11.33 -11.92 6.14
N SER A 64 -11.04 -11.00 5.23
CA SER A 64 -10.58 -11.29 3.87
C SER A 64 -9.86 -10.08 3.27
N LEU A 65 -8.87 -10.32 2.41
CA LEU A 65 -8.23 -9.28 1.62
C LEU A 65 -9.20 -8.76 0.54
N MET A 66 -9.79 -7.59 0.79
CA MET A 66 -10.58 -6.86 -0.18
C MET A 66 -9.89 -5.53 -0.48
N ALA A 67 -9.47 -5.34 -1.73
CA ALA A 67 -8.84 -4.12 -2.17
C ALA A 67 -9.76 -2.91 -1.92
N ARG A 68 -9.18 -1.80 -1.44
CA ARG A 68 -9.91 -0.56 -1.13
C ARG A 68 -9.69 0.52 -2.17
N ALA A 69 -10.41 1.64 -2.00
CA ALA A 69 -10.18 2.84 -2.77
C ALA A 69 -8.69 3.21 -2.76
N GLY A 70 -8.20 3.75 -3.87
CA GLY A 70 -6.77 3.98 -4.07
C GLY A 70 -5.99 2.79 -4.62
N SER A 71 -6.58 1.60 -4.72
CA SER A 71 -6.00 0.49 -5.48
C SER A 71 -6.09 0.76 -6.99
N PHE A 72 -5.04 0.44 -7.75
CA PHE A 72 -4.98 0.70 -9.19
C PHE A 72 -4.10 -0.30 -9.95
N VAL A 73 -4.31 -0.38 -11.26
CA VAL A 73 -3.47 -1.16 -12.18
C VAL A 73 -2.35 -0.26 -12.69
N LEU A 74 -1.11 -0.76 -12.65
CA LEU A 74 0.03 -0.07 -13.22
C LEU A 74 0.10 -0.31 -14.73
N HIS A 75 0.54 0.71 -15.46
CA HIS A 75 0.83 0.57 -16.88
C HIS A 75 2.15 -0.17 -17.14
N GLU A 76 3.12 -0.04 -16.23
CA GLU A 76 4.45 -0.64 -16.30
C GLU A 76 4.80 -1.34 -14.98
N GLU A 77 5.77 -2.24 -14.99
CA GLU A 77 6.27 -2.87 -13.77
C GLU A 77 6.94 -1.85 -12.83
N ALA A 78 6.71 -2.02 -11.52
CA ALA A 78 7.45 -1.33 -10.47
C ALA A 78 8.76 -2.08 -10.14
N ASP A 79 9.63 -2.17 -11.15
CA ASP A 79 10.87 -2.96 -11.14
C ASP A 79 12.07 -2.26 -10.46
N THR A 80 11.91 -1.03 -10.02
CA THR A 80 12.91 -0.25 -9.29
C THR A 80 12.35 0.21 -7.94
N GLU A 81 13.23 0.46 -6.95
CA GLU A 81 12.81 1.02 -5.67
C GLU A 81 12.05 2.34 -5.84
N GLN A 82 12.49 3.21 -6.75
CA GLN A 82 11.81 4.47 -7.03
C GLN A 82 10.38 4.26 -7.51
N LYS A 83 10.16 3.38 -8.51
CA LYS A 83 8.82 3.11 -9.02
C LYS A 83 7.93 2.44 -7.97
N LEU A 84 8.52 1.62 -7.10
CA LEU A 84 7.81 1.01 -5.99
C LEU A 84 7.36 2.06 -4.98
N ASP A 85 8.25 2.95 -4.56
CA ASP A 85 7.94 4.05 -3.64
C ASP A 85 6.91 5.01 -4.25
N ASP A 86 7.04 5.33 -5.54
CA ASP A 86 6.04 6.11 -6.28
C ASP A 86 4.68 5.41 -6.29
N SER A 87 4.65 4.08 -6.44
CA SER A 87 3.40 3.30 -6.41
C SER A 87 2.72 3.36 -5.04
N TYR A 88 3.49 3.29 -3.95
CA TYR A 88 2.96 3.48 -2.60
C TYR A 88 2.42 4.90 -2.40
N ALA A 89 3.17 5.92 -2.84
CA ALA A 89 2.76 7.32 -2.74
C ALA A 89 1.47 7.60 -3.53
N TRP A 90 1.36 7.06 -4.75
CA TRP A 90 0.15 7.20 -5.57
C TRP A 90 -1.06 6.49 -4.95
N ALA A 91 -0.88 5.29 -4.42
CA ALA A 91 -1.95 4.56 -3.74
C ALA A 91 -2.50 5.36 -2.55
N LEU A 92 -1.61 5.91 -1.71
CA LEU A 92 -1.97 6.78 -0.57
C LEU A 92 -2.63 8.08 -1.01
N MET A 93 -2.13 8.71 -2.07
CA MET A 93 -2.73 9.91 -2.66
C MET A 93 -4.16 9.64 -3.15
N LEU A 94 -4.38 8.51 -3.83
CA LEU A 94 -5.70 8.12 -4.35
C LEU A 94 -6.66 7.61 -3.27
N LEU A 95 -6.16 7.09 -2.14
CA LEU A 95 -6.99 6.66 -1.01
C LEU A 95 -7.70 7.84 -0.33
N GLY A 96 -7.00 8.96 -0.16
CA GLY A 96 -7.55 10.13 0.54
C GLY A 96 -6.63 11.35 0.59
N GLY A 97 -5.62 11.42 -0.29
CA GLY A 97 -4.65 12.51 -0.30
C GLY A 97 -3.59 12.42 0.80
N TYR A 98 -3.22 11.21 1.23
CA TYR A 98 -2.20 11.01 2.26
C TYR A 98 -0.80 11.24 1.69
N ALA A 99 -0.02 12.08 2.36
CA ALA A 99 1.40 12.27 2.04
C ALA A 99 2.29 11.44 2.97
N ILE A 100 3.29 10.76 2.40
CA ILE A 100 4.27 9.98 3.17
C ILE A 100 5.15 10.96 3.96
N GLN A 101 5.23 10.78 5.27
CA GLN A 101 6.15 11.52 6.11
C GLN A 101 7.58 10.95 5.98
N PRO A 102 8.61 11.81 5.96
CA PRO A 102 9.98 11.35 6.10
C PRO A 102 10.11 10.65 7.45
N GLN A 103 10.67 9.44 7.48
CA GLN A 103 11.18 8.89 8.74
C GLN A 103 12.43 9.69 9.10
N ASP A 104 12.36 10.50 10.15
CA ASP A 104 13.57 11.06 10.77
C ASP A 104 14.44 9.88 11.24
N ALA A 105 15.68 9.87 10.78
CA ALA A 105 16.68 8.81 11.02
C ALA A 105 17.16 8.76 12.48
#